data_AF-A0A5C2FIV5-F1
#
_entry.id   AF-A0A5C2FIV5-F1
#
_cell.length_a   1.000
_cell.length_b   1.000
_cell.length_c   1.000
_cell.angle_alpha   90.00
_cell.angle_beta   90.00
_cell.angle_gamma   90.00
#
_symmetry.space_group_name_H-M   'P 1'
#
loop_
_entity.id
_entity.type
_entity.pdbx_description
1 polymer ?
#
loop_
_entity_poly.entity_id
_entity_poly.type
_entity_poly.pdbx_seq_one_letter_code
_entity_poly.pdbx_strand_id
1 'polypeptide(L)'
;MTALRHAAEVIAGHPDQDFYAIALHGVSTEESETIAMPLLALNSVQALERDRLTESREQLVERGEDTDEPADYEDRPDAEGDGSLEPETVTLEEDSLLISDSEDEDDELEDDEDSDGEDLDDVLASLEADLEEDDAESFYSDKWEPSDWHWSSIDLCEDPAATLWSDAMTGLAAREGWEPTIKRYYHTLVAVARSLREELNERTKADLVAYVADEEHAEKLLQLCLTDKQLSTYFPQLSALSEGA
;
A
#
# COMPACT_ATOMS: atom_id res chain seq x y z
N MET A 1 10.85 -20.02 15.91
CA MET A 1 10.62 -19.52 17.29
C MET A 1 10.66 -18.00 17.38
N THR A 2 11.56 -17.28 16.70
CA THR A 2 11.65 -15.81 16.82
C THR A 2 10.48 -15.08 16.14
N ALA A 3 10.16 -15.40 14.88
CA ALA A 3 9.00 -14.82 14.17
C ALA A 3 7.69 -14.96 14.96
N LEU A 4 7.45 -16.15 15.51
CA LEU A 4 6.25 -16.42 16.32
C LEU A 4 6.21 -15.56 17.59
N ARG A 5 7.36 -15.41 18.26
CA ARG A 5 7.47 -14.59 19.47
C ARG A 5 7.12 -13.14 19.15
N HIS A 6 7.69 -12.58 18.09
CA HIS A 6 7.42 -11.20 17.66
C HIS A 6 5.96 -11.01 17.27
N ALA A 7 5.41 -11.90 16.43
CA ALA A 7 4.00 -11.84 16.04
C ALA A 7 3.07 -11.90 17.26
N ALA A 8 3.31 -12.84 18.19
CA ALA A 8 2.51 -12.98 19.39
C ALA A 8 2.64 -11.77 20.34
N GLU A 9 3.82 -11.15 20.41
CA GLU A 9 4.07 -9.94 21.20
C GLU A 9 3.30 -8.74 20.64
N VAL A 10 3.33 -8.54 19.32
CA VAL A 10 2.55 -7.49 18.64
C VAL A 10 1.06 -7.70 18.86
N ILE A 11 0.55 -8.91 18.64
CA ILE A 11 -0.87 -9.22 18.82
C ILE A 11 -1.30 -9.03 20.28
N ALA A 12 -0.49 -9.49 21.25
CA ALA A 12 -0.81 -9.33 22.66
C ALA A 12 -0.74 -7.87 23.14
N GLY A 13 0.07 -7.03 22.49
CA GLY A 13 0.17 -5.60 22.77
C GLY A 13 -1.03 -4.78 22.29
N HIS A 14 -1.84 -5.33 21.37
CA HIS A 14 -2.96 -4.63 20.73
C HIS A 14 -4.25 -5.49 20.79
N PRO A 15 -4.79 -5.73 22.01
CA PRO A 15 -5.94 -6.63 22.20
C PRO A 15 -7.25 -6.09 21.63
N ASP A 16 -7.30 -4.80 21.30
CA ASP A 16 -8.40 -4.09 20.66
C ASP A 16 -8.34 -4.12 19.12
N GLN A 17 -7.29 -4.73 18.55
CA GLN A 17 -7.12 -4.84 17.11
C GLN A 17 -7.41 -6.26 16.59
N ASP A 18 -8.10 -6.29 15.46
CA ASP A 18 -8.44 -7.51 14.74
C ASP A 18 -7.40 -7.74 13.65
N PHE A 19 -6.34 -8.45 14.03
CA PHE A 19 -5.30 -8.89 13.09
C PHE A 19 -5.89 -9.88 12.08
N TYR A 20 -5.63 -9.64 10.80
CA TYR A 20 -6.09 -10.51 9.71
C TYR A 20 -4.95 -11.15 8.93
N ALA A 21 -3.77 -10.51 8.86
CA ALA A 21 -2.67 -10.98 8.02
C ALA A 21 -1.29 -10.87 8.69
N ILE A 22 -0.42 -11.79 8.29
CA ILE A 22 0.99 -11.88 8.65
C ILE A 22 1.77 -12.27 7.40
N ALA A 23 2.88 -11.60 7.11
CA ALA A 23 3.68 -11.94 5.95
C ALA A 23 5.17 -12.02 6.30
N LEU A 24 5.88 -12.87 5.58
CA LEU A 24 7.34 -12.83 5.46
C LEU A 24 7.67 -12.16 4.13
N HIS A 25 8.30 -10.99 4.15
CA HIS A 25 8.58 -10.18 2.95
C HIS A 25 10.02 -9.66 2.93
N GLY A 26 10.36 -8.81 1.96
CA GLY A 26 11.72 -8.32 1.75
C GLY A 26 12.66 -9.39 1.21
N VAL A 27 12.10 -10.40 0.54
CA VAL A 27 12.84 -11.50 -0.06
C VAL A 27 13.19 -11.14 -1.49
N SER A 28 14.44 -10.77 -1.73
CA SER A 28 14.94 -10.66 -3.10
C SER A 28 15.59 -11.97 -3.53
N THR A 29 15.31 -12.38 -4.77
CA THR A 29 15.84 -13.61 -5.37
C THR A 29 16.56 -13.38 -6.69
N GLU A 30 16.93 -12.14 -6.97
CA GLU A 30 17.82 -11.84 -8.07
C GLU A 30 19.23 -12.38 -7.80
N GLU A 31 19.83 -13.06 -8.77
CA GLU A 31 21.21 -13.57 -8.66
C GLU A 31 22.25 -12.44 -8.52
N SER A 32 21.88 -11.21 -8.91
CA SER A 32 22.64 -9.98 -8.67
C SER A 32 22.71 -9.57 -7.20
N GLU A 33 21.80 -10.07 -6.38
CA GLU A 33 21.59 -9.62 -5.01
C GLU A 33 21.97 -10.69 -3.98
N THR A 34 22.07 -10.27 -2.72
CA THR A 34 22.30 -11.21 -1.62
C THR A 34 20.98 -11.78 -1.15
N ILE A 35 20.95 -13.08 -0.85
CA ILE A 35 19.80 -13.69 -0.19
C ILE A 35 19.68 -13.09 1.20
N ALA A 36 18.71 -12.21 1.40
CA ALA A 36 18.48 -11.50 2.65
C ALA A 36 17.55 -12.27 3.59
N MET A 37 17.69 -12.03 4.90
CA MET A 37 16.75 -12.55 5.88
C MET A 37 15.39 -11.83 5.70
N PRO A 38 14.25 -12.55 5.77
CA PRO A 38 12.97 -11.89 5.56
C PRO A 38 12.61 -11.04 6.76
N LEU A 39 11.80 -10.01 6.49
CA LEU A 39 11.14 -9.22 7.51
C LEU A 39 9.78 -9.84 7.85
N LEU A 40 9.35 -9.65 9.08
CA LEU A 40 8.01 -10.02 9.52
C LEU A 40 7.10 -8.79 9.42
N ALA A 41 5.98 -8.96 8.72
CA ALA A 41 4.93 -7.97 8.63
C ALA A 41 3.63 -8.46 9.27
N LEU A 42 2.87 -7.57 9.92
CA LEU A 42 1.53 -7.84 10.43
C LEU A 42 0.60 -6.67 10.12
N ASN A 43 -0.68 -6.97 9.90
CA ASN A 43 -1.70 -5.93 9.77
C ASN A 43 -3.01 -6.30 10.46
N SER A 44 -3.75 -5.25 10.86
CA SER A 44 -5.08 -5.33 11.44
C SER A 44 -6.06 -4.50 10.61
N VAL A 45 -7.35 -4.80 10.75
CA VAL A 45 -8.40 -4.06 10.05
C VAL A 45 -8.36 -2.58 10.43
N GLN A 46 -8.15 -2.29 11.71
CA GLN A 46 -8.11 -0.93 12.24
C GLN A 46 -6.91 -0.14 11.72
N ALA A 47 -5.75 -0.79 11.56
CA ALA A 47 -4.57 -0.15 11.00
C ALA A 47 -4.76 0.15 9.51
N LEU A 48 -5.28 -0.82 8.74
CA LEU A 48 -5.59 -0.62 7.33
C LEU A 48 -6.55 0.55 7.10
N GLU A 49 -7.66 0.63 7.86
CA GLU A 49 -8.62 1.73 7.74
C GLU A 49 -8.00 3.09 8.05
N ARG A 50 -7.18 3.17 9.10
CA ARG A 50 -6.49 4.40 9.48
C ARG A 50 -5.50 4.86 8.41
N ASP A 51 -4.76 3.92 7.83
CA ASP A 51 -3.73 4.22 6.86
C ASP A 51 -4.37 4.71 5.54
N ARG A 52 -5.45 4.05 5.07
CA ARG A 52 -6.28 4.53 3.94
C ARG A 52 -6.86 5.93 4.15
N LEU A 53 -7.35 6.25 5.34
CA LEU A 53 -7.85 7.59 5.66
C LEU A 53 -6.73 8.64 5.62
N THR A 54 -5.51 8.26 5.99
CA THR A 54 -4.36 9.16 5.97
C THR A 54 -3.92 9.44 4.53
N GLU A 55 -3.82 8.40 3.69
CA GLU A 55 -3.50 8.55 2.27
C GLU A 55 -4.54 9.38 1.53
N SER A 56 -5.84 9.12 1.75
CA SER A 56 -6.92 9.92 1.16
C SER A 56 -6.79 11.39 1.53
N ARG A 57 -6.47 11.69 2.80
CA ARG A 57 -6.23 13.07 3.22
C ARG A 57 -5.01 13.68 2.53
N GLU A 58 -3.89 12.96 2.44
CA GLU A 58 -2.68 13.45 1.78
C GLU A 58 -2.94 13.76 0.29
N GLN A 59 -3.73 12.92 -0.40
CA GLN A 59 -4.14 13.16 -1.77
C GLN A 59 -5.02 14.42 -1.91
N LEU A 60 -5.95 14.65 -0.97
CA LEU A 60 -6.76 15.87 -0.94
C LEU A 60 -5.89 17.12 -0.69
N VAL A 61 -4.88 17.03 0.18
CA VAL A 61 -3.90 18.12 0.39
C VAL A 61 -3.09 18.37 -0.88
N GLU A 62 -2.62 17.32 -1.56
CA GLU A 62 -1.85 17.45 -2.81
C GLU A 62 -2.68 18.06 -3.94
N ARG A 63 -3.96 17.69 -4.04
CA ARG A 63 -4.90 18.29 -5.02
C ARG A 63 -5.32 19.72 -4.65
N GLY A 64 -4.97 20.19 -3.46
CA GLY A 64 -5.37 21.50 -2.94
C GLY A 64 -6.85 21.57 -2.54
N GLU A 65 -7.48 20.41 -2.32
CA GLU A 65 -8.90 20.28 -1.94
C GLU A 65 -9.11 20.16 -0.43
N ASP A 66 -8.07 19.81 0.35
CA ASP A 66 -8.09 19.89 1.81
C ASP A 66 -8.14 21.37 2.24
N THR A 67 -9.36 21.92 2.20
CA THR A 67 -9.72 23.29 2.56
C THR A 67 -10.16 23.38 4.03
N ASP A 68 -9.67 22.48 4.89
CA ASP A 68 -9.71 22.63 6.35
C ASP A 68 -8.87 23.84 6.83
N GLU A 69 -8.82 24.94 6.08
CA GLU A 69 -8.65 26.26 6.67
C GLU A 69 -9.84 26.47 7.60
N PRO A 70 -9.63 26.57 8.93
CA PRO A 70 -10.72 26.88 9.83
C PRO A 70 -11.35 28.19 9.35
N ALA A 71 -12.67 28.20 9.16
CA ALA A 71 -13.47 29.39 8.78
C ALA A 71 -13.36 30.57 9.78
N ASP A 72 -12.51 30.43 10.78
CA ASP A 72 -12.18 31.36 11.84
C ASP A 72 -10.71 31.84 11.74
N TYR A 73 -10.07 31.72 10.56
CA TYR A 73 -8.87 32.48 10.24
C TYR A 73 -9.27 33.96 10.07
N GLU A 74 -9.60 34.60 11.19
CA GLU A 74 -9.66 36.05 11.27
C GLU A 74 -8.24 36.56 11.00
N ASP A 75 -8.08 37.27 9.88
CA ASP A 75 -6.91 38.09 9.63
C ASP A 75 -6.64 38.89 10.89
N ARG A 76 -5.54 38.53 11.54
CA ARG A 76 -5.13 39.12 12.81
C ARG A 76 -4.95 40.62 12.55
N PRO A 77 -5.70 41.51 13.25
CA PRO A 77 -5.62 42.95 12.99
C PRO A 77 -4.25 43.55 13.34
N ASP A 78 -3.33 42.76 13.91
CA ASP A 78 -1.93 43.09 14.16
C ASP A 78 -0.97 42.71 13.01
N ALA A 79 -1.47 42.22 11.86
CA ALA A 79 -0.68 42.04 10.65
C ALA A 79 -0.30 43.38 9.96
N GLU A 80 -0.76 44.53 10.48
CA GLU A 80 -0.19 45.84 10.16
C GLU A 80 1.09 46.11 10.97
N GLY A 81 2.10 45.27 10.73
CA GLY A 81 3.45 45.40 11.27
C GLY A 81 4.43 45.90 10.22
N ASP A 82 4.45 47.23 10.02
CA ASP A 82 5.54 48.05 9.46
C ASP A 82 6.71 47.29 8.80
N GLY A 83 6.54 47.00 7.52
CA GLY A 83 7.55 46.39 6.66
C GLY A 83 7.46 47.01 5.27
N SER A 84 7.77 48.30 5.18
CA SER A 84 8.01 48.99 3.90
C SER A 84 9.19 48.33 3.17
N LEU A 85 8.91 47.26 2.43
CA LEU A 85 9.78 46.84 1.33
C LEU A 85 9.24 47.54 0.09
N GLU A 86 9.96 48.59 -0.30
CA GLU A 86 9.73 49.27 -1.56
C GLU A 86 9.69 48.24 -2.69
N PRO A 87 8.73 48.34 -3.63
CA PRO A 87 8.79 47.52 -4.83
C PRO A 87 10.03 47.97 -5.61
N GLU A 88 11.08 47.13 -5.62
CA GLU A 88 12.15 47.31 -6.59
C GLU A 88 11.52 47.29 -7.98
N THR A 89 11.66 48.41 -8.67
CA THR A 89 11.28 48.59 -10.05
C THR A 89 12.09 47.64 -10.91
N VAL A 90 11.53 46.47 -11.20
CA VAL A 90 12.03 45.62 -12.28
C VAL A 90 11.72 46.35 -13.59
N THR A 91 12.75 46.93 -14.20
CA THR A 91 12.70 47.46 -15.56
C THR A 91 12.47 46.30 -16.51
N LEU A 92 11.22 46.08 -16.90
CA LEU A 92 10.88 45.26 -18.06
C LEU A 92 11.16 46.10 -19.30
N GLU A 93 12.20 45.71 -20.03
CA GLU A 93 12.49 46.24 -21.37
C GLU A 93 11.31 45.96 -22.30
N GLU A 94 10.92 47.00 -23.02
CA GLU A 94 9.86 47.00 -24.01
C GLU A 94 10.20 46.06 -25.18
N ASP A 95 9.49 44.94 -25.29
CA ASP A 95 9.33 44.27 -26.58
C ASP A 95 7.86 43.93 -26.83
N SER A 96 7.17 44.96 -27.35
CA SER A 96 6.16 44.91 -28.41
C SER A 96 5.48 43.55 -28.68
N LEU A 97 4.31 43.32 -28.07
CA LEU A 97 3.28 42.48 -28.70
C LEU A 97 1.96 43.24 -28.75
N LEU A 98 1.56 43.51 -30.00
CA LEU A 98 0.40 44.25 -30.44
C LEU A 98 -0.88 43.53 -30.04
N ILE A 99 -1.73 44.23 -29.31
CA ILE A 99 -3.14 43.91 -29.10
C ILE A 99 -3.85 44.19 -30.43
N SER A 100 -4.40 43.15 -31.06
CA SER A 100 -5.36 43.30 -32.15
C SER A 100 -6.76 43.07 -31.59
N ASP A 101 -7.49 44.17 -31.55
CA ASP A 101 -8.92 44.29 -31.34
C ASP A 101 -9.66 43.66 -32.53
N SER A 102 -10.62 42.77 -32.27
CA SER A 102 -11.65 42.38 -33.24
C SER A 102 -12.93 42.06 -32.47
N GLU A 103 -13.79 43.06 -32.41
CA GLU A 103 -15.22 42.95 -32.10
C GLU A 103 -15.89 42.11 -33.21
N ASP A 104 -16.68 41.11 -32.84
CA ASP A 104 -17.76 40.60 -33.69
C ASP A 104 -18.90 40.06 -32.80
N GLU A 105 -20.11 40.44 -33.19
CA GLU A 105 -21.37 40.44 -32.47
C GLU A 105 -22.05 39.06 -32.38
N ASP A 106 -22.88 38.92 -31.34
CA ASP A 106 -24.15 38.18 -31.24
C ASP A 106 -24.34 36.83 -31.96
N ASP A 107 -24.59 35.79 -31.18
CA ASP A 107 -25.72 34.88 -31.44
C ASP A 107 -26.23 34.31 -30.10
N GLU A 108 -27.40 34.80 -29.68
CA GLU A 108 -28.25 34.16 -28.68
C GLU A 108 -28.73 32.80 -29.24
N LEU A 109 -28.41 31.71 -28.54
CA LEU A 109 -29.14 30.46 -28.67
C LEU A 109 -29.78 30.13 -27.32
N GLU A 110 -31.02 30.60 -27.16
CA GLU A 110 -32.02 29.96 -26.31
C GLU A 110 -32.51 28.65 -26.98
N ASP A 111 -33.13 27.79 -26.17
CA ASP A 111 -33.76 26.49 -26.45
C ASP A 111 -32.78 25.30 -26.57
N ASP A 112 -32.96 24.15 -25.89
CA ASP A 112 -34.15 23.54 -25.31
C ASP A 112 -33.74 22.61 -24.14
N GLU A 113 -34.58 22.55 -23.12
CA GLU A 113 -34.62 21.49 -22.12
C GLU A 113 -34.89 20.14 -22.81
N ASP A 114 -34.03 19.14 -22.55
CA ASP A 114 -34.39 17.72 -22.41
C ASP A 114 -33.10 16.89 -22.41
N SER A 115 -32.41 16.86 -21.27
CA SER A 115 -31.47 15.77 -21.01
C SER A 115 -31.79 15.21 -19.64
N ASP A 116 -32.56 14.12 -19.65
CA ASP A 116 -32.59 13.08 -18.61
C ASP A 116 -31.21 12.37 -18.56
N GLY A 117 -30.14 13.16 -18.63
CA GLY A 117 -28.76 12.75 -18.51
C GLY A 117 -28.50 12.66 -17.03
N GLU A 118 -28.40 11.44 -16.53
CA GLU A 118 -27.77 11.16 -15.25
C GLU A 118 -26.55 12.06 -15.12
N ASP A 119 -26.47 12.81 -14.01
CA ASP A 119 -25.39 13.78 -13.79
C ASP A 119 -24.07 13.07 -14.05
N LEU A 120 -23.29 13.54 -15.02
CA LEU A 120 -22.09 12.82 -15.45
C LEU A 120 -21.13 12.64 -14.27
N ASP A 121 -21.17 13.56 -13.31
CA ASP A 121 -20.45 13.49 -12.05
C ASP A 121 -20.95 12.33 -11.16
N ASP A 122 -22.26 12.10 -11.06
CA ASP A 122 -22.84 10.97 -10.32
C ASP A 122 -22.52 9.61 -10.99
N VAL A 123 -22.52 9.57 -12.32
CA VAL A 123 -22.14 8.37 -13.10
C VAL A 123 -20.66 8.06 -12.94
N LEU A 124 -19.79 9.07 -13.00
CA LEU A 124 -18.35 8.92 -12.79
C LEU A 124 -18.04 8.51 -11.34
N ALA A 125 -18.68 9.13 -10.34
CA ALA A 125 -18.52 8.75 -8.94
C ALA A 125 -18.99 7.33 -8.66
N SER A 126 -20.07 6.87 -9.32
CA SER A 126 -20.54 5.49 -9.21
C SER A 126 -19.58 4.50 -9.87
N LEU A 127 -18.98 4.87 -11.01
CA LEU A 127 -17.96 4.05 -11.69
C LEU A 127 -16.64 4.00 -10.90
N GLU A 128 -16.23 5.12 -10.32
CA GLU A 128 -15.05 5.19 -9.45
C GLU A 128 -15.28 4.37 -8.18
N ALA A 129 -16.44 4.48 -7.53
CA ALA A 129 -16.80 3.67 -6.38
C ALA A 129 -16.86 2.16 -6.71
N ASP A 130 -17.44 1.76 -7.84
CA ASP A 130 -17.46 0.35 -8.28
C ASP A 130 -16.05 -0.18 -8.61
N LEU A 131 -15.15 0.66 -9.13
CA LEU A 131 -13.76 0.29 -9.42
C LEU A 131 -12.89 0.25 -8.14
N GLU A 132 -13.08 1.20 -7.22
CA GLU A 132 -12.41 1.22 -5.91
C GLU A 132 -12.84 0.03 -5.03
N GLU A 133 -14.12 -0.36 -5.04
CA GLU A 133 -14.60 -1.53 -4.30
C GLU A 133 -14.03 -2.87 -4.84
N ASP A 134 -13.88 -3.00 -6.16
CA ASP A 134 -13.34 -4.22 -6.79
C ASP A 134 -11.81 -4.32 -6.64
N ASP A 135 -11.10 -3.18 -6.69
CA ASP A 135 -9.63 -3.15 -6.52
C ASP A 135 -9.18 -3.20 -5.05
N ALA A 136 -9.92 -2.64 -4.09
CA ALA A 136 -9.52 -2.57 -2.67
C ALA A 136 -9.47 -3.93 -1.95
N GLU A 137 -10.10 -4.97 -2.51
CA GLU A 137 -10.06 -6.36 -2.04
C GLU A 137 -9.33 -7.29 -3.03
N SER A 138 -8.83 -6.74 -4.13
CA SER A 138 -8.09 -7.47 -5.15
C SER A 138 -6.73 -7.93 -4.63
N PHE A 139 -6.12 -8.86 -5.34
CA PHE A 139 -4.83 -9.44 -4.96
C PHE A 139 -3.70 -8.40 -4.87
N TYR A 140 -3.77 -7.34 -5.66
CA TYR A 140 -2.80 -6.24 -5.70
C TYR A 140 -3.25 -5.02 -4.89
N SER A 141 -4.24 -5.17 -4.01
CA SER A 141 -4.62 -4.10 -3.08
C SER A 141 -3.56 -3.88 -2.00
N ASP A 142 -3.51 -2.66 -1.49
CA ASP A 142 -2.81 -2.25 -0.26
C ASP A 142 -3.06 -3.20 0.93
N LYS A 143 -4.26 -3.80 0.99
CA LYS A 143 -4.61 -4.81 2.00
C LYS A 143 -3.66 -6.00 2.00
N TRP A 144 -3.12 -6.41 0.85
CA TRP A 144 -2.26 -7.58 0.72
C TRP A 144 -0.80 -7.24 0.40
N GLU A 145 -0.42 -5.95 0.45
CA GLU A 145 0.96 -5.49 0.25
C GLU A 145 1.68 -5.27 1.59
N PRO A 146 2.56 -6.20 2.04
CA PRO A 146 3.10 -6.15 3.38
C PRO A 146 4.14 -5.07 3.60
N SER A 147 4.73 -4.52 2.53
CA SER A 147 5.67 -3.40 2.65
C SER A 147 4.98 -2.13 3.17
N ASP A 148 3.69 -1.95 2.85
CA ASP A 148 2.88 -0.80 3.23
C ASP A 148 2.12 -0.99 4.56
N TRP A 149 2.14 -2.19 5.13
CA TRP A 149 1.45 -2.45 6.39
C TRP A 149 2.02 -1.69 7.57
N HIS A 150 1.16 -1.38 8.54
CA HIS A 150 1.53 -0.63 9.74
C HIS A 150 2.71 -1.23 10.52
N TRP A 151 2.79 -2.56 10.60
CA TRP A 151 3.95 -3.25 11.14
C TRP A 151 4.66 -4.02 10.05
N SER A 152 5.24 -3.34 9.05
CA SER A 152 5.93 -3.98 7.93
C SER A 152 7.36 -4.45 8.27
N SER A 153 8.09 -3.73 9.11
CA SER A 153 9.56 -3.88 9.21
C SER A 153 10.02 -4.50 10.53
N ILE A 154 9.53 -5.69 10.89
CA ILE A 154 9.98 -6.38 12.11
C ILE A 154 11.14 -7.33 11.81
N ASP A 155 12.32 -7.02 12.34
CA ASP A 155 13.50 -7.86 12.23
C ASP A 155 13.34 -9.18 13.00
N LEU A 156 13.66 -10.29 12.34
CA LEU A 156 13.62 -11.62 12.94
C LEU A 156 14.81 -11.92 13.85
N CYS A 157 15.91 -11.17 13.71
CA CYS A 157 17.07 -11.25 14.58
C CYS A 157 17.87 -9.95 14.53
N GLU A 158 18.84 -9.80 15.43
CA GLU A 158 19.73 -8.64 15.46
C GLU A 158 20.58 -8.55 14.18
N ASP A 159 20.86 -7.33 13.70
CA ASP A 159 21.59 -7.07 12.44
C ASP A 159 22.87 -7.91 12.24
N PRO A 160 23.75 -8.10 13.25
CA PRO A 160 24.95 -8.91 13.06
C PRO A 160 24.63 -10.37 12.73
N ALA A 161 23.55 -10.91 13.30
CA ALA A 161 23.09 -12.27 13.02
C ALA A 161 22.42 -12.36 11.64
N ALA A 162 21.66 -11.33 11.25
CA ALA A 162 21.06 -11.24 9.91
C ALA A 162 22.14 -11.22 8.82
N THR A 163 23.19 -10.40 9.00
CA THR A 163 24.31 -10.32 8.05
C THR A 163 25.05 -11.65 7.94
N LEU A 164 25.36 -12.30 9.07
CA LEU A 164 26.01 -13.61 9.07
C LEU A 164 25.18 -14.69 8.37
N TRP A 165 23.86 -14.63 8.52
CA TRP A 165 22.94 -15.54 7.83
C TRP A 165 22.96 -15.28 6.31
N SER A 166 22.87 -14.02 5.89
CA SER A 166 22.88 -13.64 4.46
C SER A 166 24.20 -14.01 3.79
N ASP A 167 25.34 -13.80 4.47
CA ASP A 167 26.67 -14.22 4.00
C ASP A 167 26.75 -15.75 3.86
N ALA A 168 26.22 -16.48 4.82
CA ALA A 168 26.21 -17.95 4.78
C ALA A 168 25.33 -18.48 3.64
N MET A 169 24.16 -17.88 3.41
CA MET A 169 23.25 -18.24 2.32
C MET A 169 23.83 -17.91 0.95
N THR A 170 24.42 -16.74 0.79
CA THR A 170 25.15 -16.35 -0.42
C THR A 170 26.32 -17.30 -0.69
N GLY A 171 27.08 -17.65 0.37
CA GLY A 171 28.16 -18.63 0.28
C GLY A 171 27.69 -20.05 -0.07
N LEU A 172 26.47 -20.43 0.32
CA LEU A 172 25.83 -21.69 -0.05
C LEU A 172 25.40 -21.67 -1.52
N ALA A 173 24.75 -20.59 -1.96
CA ALA A 173 24.35 -20.38 -3.36
C ALA A 173 25.55 -20.44 -4.31
N ALA A 174 26.67 -19.83 -3.93
CA ALA A 174 27.91 -19.90 -4.71
C ALA A 174 28.49 -21.32 -4.83
N ARG A 175 28.15 -22.24 -3.92
CA ARG A 175 28.66 -23.63 -3.90
C ARG A 175 27.71 -24.63 -4.53
N GLU A 176 26.41 -24.50 -4.26
CA GLU A 176 25.37 -25.46 -4.68
C GLU A 176 24.55 -24.96 -5.88
N GLY A 177 24.75 -23.71 -6.29
CA GLY A 177 23.96 -23.03 -7.31
C GLY A 177 22.86 -22.16 -6.70
N TRP A 178 22.49 -21.10 -7.41
CA TRP A 178 21.46 -20.14 -7.01
C TRP A 178 20.08 -20.80 -6.91
N GLU A 179 19.59 -21.37 -8.02
CA GLU A 179 18.23 -21.93 -8.11
C GLU A 179 17.91 -22.99 -7.04
N PRO A 180 18.79 -23.99 -6.77
CA PRO A 180 18.50 -24.98 -5.72
C PRO A 180 18.49 -24.35 -4.33
N THR A 181 19.26 -23.29 -4.11
CA THR A 181 19.36 -22.60 -2.82
C THR A 181 18.11 -21.74 -2.58
N ILE A 182 17.70 -20.94 -3.56
CA ILE A 182 16.45 -20.16 -3.50
C ILE A 182 15.23 -21.06 -3.33
N LYS A 183 15.17 -22.19 -4.03
CA LYS A 183 14.07 -23.14 -3.87
C LYS A 183 13.98 -23.68 -2.43
N ARG A 184 15.11 -24.02 -1.81
CA ARG A 184 15.14 -24.46 -0.40
C ARG A 184 14.78 -23.31 0.55
N TYR A 185 15.20 -22.10 0.22
CA TYR A 185 14.86 -20.91 0.98
C TYR A 185 13.35 -20.69 1.02
N TYR A 186 12.66 -20.60 -0.12
CA TYR A 186 11.19 -20.47 -0.14
C TYR A 186 10.48 -21.63 0.55
N HIS A 187 10.93 -22.88 0.35
CA HIS A 187 10.34 -24.01 1.08
C HIS A 187 10.43 -23.84 2.60
N THR A 188 11.52 -23.26 3.08
CA THR A 188 11.70 -22.96 4.50
C THR A 188 10.75 -21.84 4.94
N LEU A 189 10.65 -20.76 4.16
CA LEU A 189 9.75 -19.65 4.47
C LEU A 189 8.28 -20.08 4.49
N VAL A 190 7.84 -20.85 3.50
CA VAL A 190 6.49 -21.43 3.45
C VAL A 190 6.22 -22.29 4.68
N ALA A 191 7.19 -23.13 5.08
CA ALA A 191 7.03 -23.95 6.29
C ALA A 191 6.93 -23.09 7.56
N VAL A 192 7.70 -21.99 7.64
CA VAL A 192 7.61 -21.02 8.74
C VAL A 192 6.26 -20.31 8.74
N ALA A 193 5.79 -19.78 7.60
CA ALA A 193 4.50 -19.10 7.48
C ALA A 193 3.34 -20.01 7.91
N ARG A 194 3.35 -21.28 7.46
CA ARG A 194 2.35 -22.26 7.87
C ARG A 194 2.40 -22.56 9.37
N SER A 195 3.60 -22.74 9.93
CA SER A 195 3.78 -22.95 11.36
C SER A 195 3.32 -21.74 12.18
N LEU A 196 3.57 -20.52 11.70
CA LEU A 196 3.09 -19.28 12.32
C LEU A 196 1.57 -19.24 12.35
N ARG A 197 0.92 -19.50 11.21
CA ARG A 197 -0.54 -19.55 11.11
C ARG A 197 -1.14 -20.56 12.08
N GLU A 198 -0.63 -21.78 12.06
CA GLU A 198 -1.13 -22.86 12.92
C GLU A 198 -0.97 -22.50 14.40
N GLU A 199 0.22 -22.10 14.84
CA GLU A 199 0.46 -21.77 16.24
C GLU A 199 -0.29 -20.50 16.71
N LEU A 200 -0.47 -19.51 15.84
CA LEU A 200 -1.18 -18.28 16.20
C LEU A 200 -2.69 -18.49 16.20
N ASN A 201 -3.26 -19.21 15.23
CA ASN A 201 -4.69 -19.52 15.21
C ASN A 201 -5.11 -20.48 16.34
N GLU A 202 -4.18 -21.25 16.90
CA GLU A 202 -4.43 -22.00 18.14
C GLU A 202 -4.49 -21.11 19.39
N ARG A 203 -3.73 -20.01 19.39
CA ARG A 203 -3.61 -19.08 20.53
C ARG A 203 -4.65 -17.96 20.48
N THR A 204 -5.02 -17.54 19.28
CA THR A 204 -6.03 -16.53 19.01
C THR A 204 -7.32 -17.21 18.54
N LYS A 205 -8.44 -16.47 18.47
CA LYS A 205 -9.66 -16.94 17.83
C LYS A 205 -9.82 -16.43 16.39
N ALA A 206 -8.78 -15.78 15.87
CA ALA A 206 -8.77 -15.17 14.56
C ALA A 206 -8.39 -16.20 13.48
N ASP A 207 -8.93 -16.05 12.28
CA ASP A 207 -8.53 -16.82 11.10
C ASP A 207 -7.39 -16.07 10.39
N LEU A 208 -6.19 -16.06 11.00
CA LEU A 208 -5.07 -15.32 10.45
C LEU A 208 -4.60 -15.94 9.13
N VAL A 209 -4.37 -15.09 8.15
CA VAL A 209 -3.70 -15.42 6.89
C VAL A 209 -2.20 -15.24 7.11
N ALA A 210 -1.40 -16.26 6.82
CA ALA A 210 0.06 -16.15 6.88
C ALA A 210 0.69 -16.63 5.58
N TYR A 211 1.53 -15.80 4.95
CA TYR A 211 2.14 -16.12 3.66
C TYR A 211 3.54 -15.53 3.51
N VAL A 212 4.18 -15.87 2.39
CA VAL A 212 5.45 -15.29 1.95
C VAL A 212 5.12 -14.35 0.79
N ALA A 213 5.49 -13.09 0.92
CA ALA A 213 5.25 -12.07 -0.10
C ALA A 213 6.52 -11.87 -0.94
N ASP A 214 6.33 -11.97 -2.25
CA ASP A 214 7.37 -11.90 -3.28
C ASP A 214 6.67 -11.57 -4.59
N GLU A 215 7.11 -10.52 -5.28
CA GLU A 215 6.44 -10.05 -6.51
C GLU A 215 6.52 -11.08 -7.64
N GLU A 216 7.63 -11.82 -7.75
CA GLU A 216 7.87 -12.75 -8.87
C GLU A 216 7.05 -14.05 -8.74
N HIS A 217 6.87 -14.55 -7.51
CA HIS A 217 6.25 -15.85 -7.24
C HIS A 217 4.96 -15.78 -6.42
N ALA A 218 4.35 -14.60 -6.34
CA ALA A 218 3.30 -14.24 -5.40
C ALA A 218 2.13 -15.24 -5.36
N GLU A 219 1.52 -15.54 -6.51
CA GLU A 219 0.39 -16.48 -6.62
C GLU A 219 0.76 -17.89 -6.12
N LYS A 220 1.97 -18.35 -6.46
CA LYS A 220 2.41 -19.70 -6.11
C LYS A 220 2.70 -19.83 -4.63
N LEU A 221 3.27 -18.80 -4.02
CA LEU A 221 3.57 -18.78 -2.59
C LEU A 221 2.29 -18.73 -1.76
N LEU A 222 1.27 -17.95 -2.18
CA LEU A 222 -0.04 -17.96 -1.55
C LEU A 222 -0.68 -19.35 -1.58
N GLN A 223 -0.71 -20.01 -2.74
CA GLN A 223 -1.23 -21.38 -2.86
C GLN A 223 -0.52 -22.39 -1.95
N LEU A 224 0.77 -22.18 -1.69
CA LEU A 224 1.57 -23.07 -0.84
C LEU A 224 1.39 -22.78 0.66
N CYS A 225 1.06 -21.54 1.03
CA CYS A 225 0.94 -21.12 2.42
C CYS A 225 -0.49 -21.25 2.97
N LEU A 226 -1.48 -20.94 2.14
CA LEU A 226 -2.88 -20.80 2.54
C LEU A 226 -3.66 -22.10 2.42
N THR A 227 -4.76 -22.17 3.18
CA THR A 227 -5.73 -23.27 3.04
C THR A 227 -6.72 -22.97 1.91
N ASP A 228 -7.33 -24.01 1.33
CA ASP A 228 -8.35 -23.85 0.26
C ASP A 228 -9.50 -22.93 0.70
N LYS A 229 -9.87 -22.97 1.99
CA LYS A 229 -10.88 -22.08 2.56
C LYS A 229 -10.42 -20.62 2.52
N GLN A 230 -9.18 -20.35 2.93
CA GLN A 230 -8.62 -19.00 2.92
C GLN A 230 -8.42 -18.48 1.50
N LEU A 231 -7.94 -19.33 0.58
CA LEU A 231 -7.82 -18.98 -0.84
C LEU A 231 -9.18 -18.64 -1.44
N SER A 232 -10.21 -19.45 -1.22
CA SER A 232 -11.55 -19.16 -1.77
C SER A 232 -12.23 -17.96 -1.12
N THR A 233 -11.87 -17.61 0.11
CA THR A 233 -12.44 -16.46 0.83
C THR A 233 -11.76 -15.15 0.43
N TYR A 234 -10.44 -15.13 0.36
CA TYR A 234 -9.65 -13.89 0.20
C TYR A 234 -9.02 -13.75 -1.19
N PHE A 235 -8.84 -14.85 -1.94
CA PHE A 235 -8.19 -14.86 -3.25
C PHE A 235 -8.96 -15.76 -4.24
N PRO A 236 -10.24 -15.46 -4.52
CA PRO A 236 -11.10 -16.31 -5.34
C PRO A 236 -10.53 -16.54 -6.75
N GLN A 237 -9.83 -15.55 -7.33
CA GLN A 237 -9.17 -15.67 -8.63
C GLN A 237 -8.11 -16.80 -8.68
N LEU A 238 -7.40 -17.03 -7.58
CA LEU A 238 -6.38 -18.09 -7.49
C LEU A 238 -7.00 -19.47 -7.26
N SER A 239 -8.17 -19.52 -6.64
CA SER A 239 -8.91 -20.77 -6.41
C SER A 239 -9.44 -21.35 -7.71
N ALA A 240 -10.02 -20.51 -8.58
CA ALA A 240 -10.57 -20.93 -9.87
C ALA A 240 -9.50 -21.49 -10.83
N LEU A 241 -8.27 -20.97 -10.76
CA LEU A 241 -7.13 -21.44 -11.56
C LEU A 241 -6.67 -22.86 -11.16
N SER A 242 -6.85 -23.24 -9.90
CA SER A 242 -6.42 -24.56 -9.39
C SER A 242 -7.35 -25.71 -9.77
N GLU A 243 -8.63 -25.44 -10.07
CA GLU A 243 -9.60 -26.46 -10.52
C GLU A 243 -9.51 -26.79 -12.02
N GLY A 244 -8.70 -26.03 -12.79
CA GLY A 244 -8.54 -26.18 -14.23
C GLY A 244 -7.25 -26.85 -14.72
N ALA A 245 -6.36 -27.29 -13.82
CA ALA A 245 -5.03 -27.83 -14.14
C ALA A 245 -4.91 -29.35 -13.95
#